data_AF-A0A7X3DA31-F1
#
_entry.id   AF-A0A7X3DA31-F1
#
_cell.length_a   1.000
_cell.length_b   1.000
_cell.length_c   1.000
_cell.angle_alpha   90.00
_cell.angle_beta   90.00
_cell.angle_gamma   90.00
#
_symmetry.space_group_name_H-M   'P 1'
#
loop_
_entity.id
_entity.type
_entity.pdbx_description
1 polymer ?
#
loop_
_entity_poly.entity_id
_entity_poly.type
_entity_poly.pdbx_seq_one_letter_code
_entity_poly.pdbx_strand_id
1 'polypeptide(L)' 'MRGVGRFFVLNGGALLGYPVDRIYEEVGFIAYYFHWPHDDIMSMEHAERRRWCEEISRINRKMNDETDKPNVFDVFSKRR' A
#
# COMPACT_ATOMS: atom_id res chain seq x y z
N MET A 1 43.16 -11.18 11.95
CA MET A 1 43.79 -10.40 10.86
C MET A 1 42.96 -10.57 9.58
N ARG A 2 42.51 -9.44 8.99
CA ARG A 2 42.10 -9.23 7.57
C ARG A 2 40.94 -10.11 7.06
N GLY A 3 39.85 -9.62 6.47
CA GLY A 3 39.49 -8.32 5.95
C GLY A 3 38.44 -8.53 4.86
N VAL A 4 37.33 -7.78 4.96
CA VAL A 4 36.54 -7.18 3.87
C VAL A 4 36.17 -8.08 2.67
N GLY A 5 34.92 -8.54 2.68
CA GLY A 5 34.14 -8.77 1.46
C GLY A 5 32.95 -7.81 1.44
N ARG A 6 33.20 -6.55 1.06
CA ARG A 6 32.18 -5.54 0.78
C ARG A 6 31.23 -6.11 -0.27
N PHE A 7 30.03 -6.52 0.12
CA PHE A 7 28.97 -6.82 -0.84
C PHE A 7 28.54 -5.48 -1.44
N PHE A 8 28.93 -5.25 -2.69
CA PHE A 8 28.58 -4.06 -3.45
C PHE A 8 27.05 -3.97 -3.57
N VAL A 9 26.48 -2.92 -2.98
CA VAL A 9 25.16 -2.43 -3.36
C VAL A 9 25.31 -1.79 -4.74
N LEU A 10 25.02 -2.57 -5.78
CA LEU A 10 24.85 -2.03 -7.12
C LEU A 10 23.44 -1.42 -7.21
N ASN A 11 23.42 -0.09 -7.22
CA ASN A 11 22.34 0.71 -7.78
C ASN A 11 22.08 0.22 -9.21
N GLY A 12 20.91 -0.38 -9.46
CA GLY A 12 20.44 -0.74 -10.79
C GLY A 12 19.55 -1.99 -10.81
N GLY A 13 18.25 -1.82 -11.07
CA GLY A 13 17.27 -2.89 -11.28
C GLY A 13 16.14 -2.82 -10.25
N ALA A 14 14.86 -2.83 -10.61
CA ALA A 14 14.21 -3.39 -11.78
C ALA A 14 12.97 -2.54 -12.12
N LEU A 15 12.37 -2.79 -13.29
CA LEU A 15 10.95 -2.59 -13.49
C LEU A 15 10.21 -3.13 -12.25
N LEU A 16 9.86 -2.25 -11.32
CA LEU A 16 9.20 -2.62 -10.06
C LEU A 16 7.77 -2.99 -10.41
N GLY A 17 7.60 -4.24 -10.88
CA GLY A 17 6.31 -4.88 -10.95
C GLY A 17 5.64 -4.66 -9.60
N TYR A 18 4.47 -4.03 -9.65
CA TYR A 18 3.75 -3.71 -8.44
C TYR A 18 3.53 -5.02 -7.66
N PRO A 19 3.97 -5.12 -6.40
CA PRO A 19 3.90 -6.37 -5.67
C PRO A 19 2.43 -6.81 -5.58
N VAL A 20 2.14 -8.01 -6.09
CA VAL A 20 0.78 -8.54 -6.22
C VAL A 20 0.06 -8.56 -4.86
N ASP A 21 0.81 -8.83 -3.79
CA ASP A 21 0.33 -8.81 -2.41
C ASP A 21 -0.31 -7.46 -2.03
N ARG A 22 0.27 -6.34 -2.47
CA ARG A 22 -0.28 -5.00 -2.21
C ARG A 22 -1.58 -4.73 -2.94
N ILE A 23 -1.77 -5.31 -4.13
CA ILE A 23 -3.03 -5.14 -4.88
C ILE A 23 -4.17 -5.83 -4.15
N TYR A 24 -3.94 -7.06 -3.65
CA TYR A 24 -4.97 -7.77 -2.90
C TYR A 24 -5.32 -7.06 -1.58
N GLU A 25 -4.35 -6.45 -0.90
CA GLU A 25 -4.56 -5.62 0.27
C GLU A 25 -5.43 -4.38 -0.04
N GLU A 26 -5.08 -3.62 -1.10
CA GLU A 26 -5.85 -2.45 -1.55
C GLU A 26 -7.28 -2.82 -1.93
N VAL A 27 -7.44 -3.88 -2.73
CA VAL A 27 -8.73 -4.33 -3.24
C VAL A 27 -9.61 -4.86 -2.10
N GLY A 28 -9.04 -5.65 -1.19
CA GLY A 28 -9.75 -6.16 -0.02
C GLY A 28 -10.24 -5.04 0.89
N PHE A 29 -9.44 -3.98 1.05
CA PHE A 29 -9.83 -2.82 1.85
C PHE A 29 -10.98 -2.04 1.22
N ILE A 30 -10.87 -1.73 -0.07
CA ILE A 30 -11.93 -1.01 -0.79
C ILE A 30 -13.22 -1.84 -0.79
N ALA A 31 -13.14 -3.14 -1.08
CA ALA A 31 -14.28 -4.04 -1.04
C ALA A 31 -14.91 -4.12 0.37
N TYR A 32 -14.10 -4.13 1.43
CA TYR A 32 -14.61 -4.16 2.81
C TYR A 32 -15.39 -2.89 3.19
N TYR A 33 -14.96 -1.70 2.77
CA TYR A 33 -15.65 -0.46 3.15
C TYR A 33 -16.77 -0.03 2.20
N PHE A 34 -16.58 -0.18 0.89
CA PHE A 34 -17.56 0.26 -0.11
C PHE A 34 -18.41 -0.87 -0.68
N HIS A 35 -18.06 -2.13 -0.42
CA HIS A 35 -18.75 -3.32 -0.92
C HIS A 35 -18.86 -3.35 -2.45
N TRP A 36 -17.89 -2.74 -3.12
CA TRP A 36 -17.76 -2.79 -4.57
C TRP A 36 -17.31 -4.18 -5.02
N PRO A 37 -17.76 -4.63 -6.20
CA PRO A 37 -17.36 -5.93 -6.72
C PRO A 37 -15.86 -5.92 -7.05
N HIS A 38 -15.23 -7.07 -6.84
CA HIS A 38 -13.78 -7.24 -7.01
C HIS A 38 -13.30 -6.78 -8.39
N ASP A 39 -14.05 -7.13 -9.43
CA ASP A 39 -13.71 -6.84 -10.83
C ASP A 39 -13.67 -5.34 -11.11
N ASP A 40 -14.58 -4.55 -10.54
CA ASP A 40 -14.61 -3.09 -10.70
C ASP A 40 -13.36 -2.46 -10.08
N ILE A 41 -12.95 -2.93 -8.90
CA ILE A 41 -11.77 -2.40 -8.19
C ILE A 41 -10.48 -2.82 -8.91
N MET A 42 -10.44 -4.04 -9.46
CA MET A 42 -9.33 -4.52 -10.28
C MET A 42 -9.20 -3.78 -11.61
N SER A 43 -10.32 -3.27 -12.15
CA SER A 43 -10.33 -2.47 -13.38
C SER A 43 -9.79 -1.04 -13.19
N MET A 44 -9.72 -0.54 -11.95
CA MET A 44 -9.23 0.81 -11.66
C MET A 44 -7.72 0.95 -11.88
N GLU A 45 -7.30 2.17 -12.21
CA GLU A 45 -5.88 2.48 -12.22
C GLU A 45 -5.27 2.37 -10.82
N HIS A 46 -4.00 2.02 -10.76
CA HIS A 46 -3.29 1.86 -9.49
C HIS A 46 -3.28 3.16 -8.65
N ALA A 47 -3.17 4.33 -9.30
CA ALA A 47 -3.24 5.63 -8.62
C ALA A 47 -4.63 5.88 -8.00
N GLU A 48 -5.68 5.42 -8.66
CA GLU A 48 -7.06 5.57 -8.21
C GLU A 48 -7.34 4.70 -6.98
N ARG A 49 -6.92 3.42 -6.99
CA ARG A 49 -7.05 2.56 -5.80
C ARG A 49 -6.38 3.14 -4.58
N ARG A 50 -5.17 3.70 -4.73
CA ARG A 50 -4.46 4.36 -3.62
C ARG A 50 -5.21 5.56 -3.07
N ARG A 51 -5.74 6.41 -3.96
CA ARG A 51 -6.56 7.55 -3.56
C ARG A 51 -7.80 7.12 -2.77
N TRP A 52 -8.47 6.06 -3.20
CA TRP A 52 -9.62 5.52 -2.46
C TRP A 52 -9.24 5.00 -1.07
N CYS A 53 -8.10 4.31 -0.94
CA CYS A 53 -7.59 3.86 0.36
C CYS A 53 -7.31 5.04 1.32
N GLU A 54 -6.79 6.15 0.80
CA GLU A 54 -6.57 7.39 1.57
C GLU A 54 -7.88 8.04 2.00
N GLU A 55 -8.86 8.16 1.10
CA GLU A 55 -10.17 8.74 1.39
C GLU A 55 -10.97 7.92 2.40
N ILE A 56 -11.00 6.60 2.26
CA ILE A 56 -11.63 5.70 3.25
C ILE A 56 -10.99 5.92 4.63
N SER A 57 -9.66 5.97 4.68
CA SER A 57 -8.96 6.19 5.95
C SER A 57 -9.26 7.57 6.54
N ARG A 58 -9.38 8.61 5.69
CA ARG A 58 -9.78 9.96 6.10
C ARG A 58 -11.20 9.99 6.66
N ILE A 59 -12.15 9.33 6.00
CA ILE A 59 -13.55 9.21 6.45
C ILE A 59 -13.59 8.47 7.79
N ASN A 60 -12.91 7.33 7.90
CA ASN A 60 -12.87 6.51 9.12
C ASN A 60 -12.26 7.29 10.30
N ARG A 61 -11.17 8.03 10.09
CA ARG A 61 -10.61 8.91 11.12
C ARG A 61 -11.59 9.98 11.59
N LYS A 62 -12.31 10.62 10.66
CA LYS A 62 -13.33 11.62 10.98
C LYS A 62 -14.53 11.01 11.72
N MET A 63 -14.93 9.79 11.38
CA MET A 63 -16.06 9.11 12.03
C MET A 63 -15.73 8.64 13.45
N ASN A 64 -14.50 8.20 13.70
CA ASN A 64 -14.09 7.67 15.01
C ASN A 64 -13.46 8.72 15.94
N ASP A 65 -13.34 9.99 15.52
CA ASP A 65 -12.61 11.06 16.23
C ASP A 65 -11.14 10.70 16.57
N GLU A 66 -10.60 9.69 15.89
CA GLU A 66 -9.24 9.20 16.05
C GLU A 66 -8.31 10.02 15.17
N THR A 67 -7.88 11.17 15.71
CA THR A 67 -7.11 12.18 14.97
C THR A 67 -5.67 11.74 14.65
N ASP A 68 -5.17 10.67 15.27
CA ASP A 68 -3.73 10.37 15.31
C ASP A 68 -3.35 8.93 14.90
N LYS A 69 -4.28 8.17 14.30
CA LYS A 69 -3.94 6.83 13.78
C LYS A 69 -3.44 6.91 12.33
N PRO A 70 -2.20 6.44 12.04
CA PRO A 70 -1.70 6.36 10.69
C PRO A 70 -2.59 5.43 9.85
N ASN A 71 -2.67 5.68 8.54
CA ASN A 71 -3.34 4.74 7.64
C ASN A 71 -2.68 3.37 7.81
N VAL A 72 -3.49 2.32 7.94
CA VAL A 72 -3.02 0.94 8.08
C VAL A 72 -2.08 0.58 6.92
N PHE A 73 -2.28 1.14 5.72
CA PHE A 73 -1.42 0.93 4.55
C PHE A 73 -0.09 1.72 4.58
N ASP A 74 -0.02 2.81 5.36
CA ASP A 74 1.23 3.57 5.55
C ASP A 74 2.21 2.82 6.46
N VAL A 75 1.69 1.96 7.35
CA VAL A 75 2.48 1.12 8.25
C VAL A 75 3.25 0.06 7.46
N PHE A 76 2.68 -0.47 6.38
CA PHE A 76 3.31 -1.50 5.55
C PHE A 76 4.33 -0.93 4.56
N SER A 77 4.18 0.33 4.15
CA SER A 77 5.19 1.04 3.35
C SER A 77 6.51 1.28 4.10
N LYS A 78 6.51 1.25 5.44
CA LYS A 78 7.68 1.51 6.30
C LYS A 78 8.55 0.29 6.60
N ARG A 79 8.22 -0.91 6.10
CA ARG A 79 8.99 -2.15 6.38
C ARG A 79 10.16 -2.40 5.42
N ARG A 80 10.78 -1.37 4.85
CA ARG A 80 11.97 -1.49 4.01
C ARG A 80 13.03 -0.46 4.34
#